data_AF-A0A7V1FP06-F1
#
_entry.id   AF-A0A7V1FP06-F1
#
_cell.length_a   1.000
_cell.length_b   1.000
_cell.length_c   1.000
_cell.angle_alpha   90.00
_cell.angle_beta   90.00
_cell.angle_gamma   90.00
#
_symmetry.space_group_name_H-M   'P 1'
#
loop_
_entity.id
_entity.type
_entity.pdbx_description
1 polymer ?
#
loop_
_entity_poly.entity_id
_entity_poly.type
_entity_poly.pdbx_seq_one_letter_code
_entity_poly.pdbx_strand_id
1 'polypeptide(L)' 'MDNCSLLTPRELAAQTGWPEKRIRKLISTKSIRFLRNGANFLLPQNAIHDYIARNMVEPCQAEVAEDE' A
#
# COMPACT_ATOMS: atom_id res chain seq x y z
N MET A 1 17.03 -3.84 12.29
CA MET A 1 17.58 -4.52 11.09
C MET A 1 16.59 -4.29 9.98
N ASP A 2 16.84 -3.28 9.16
CA ASP A 2 15.99 -2.96 8.01
C ASP A 2 16.18 -4.04 6.96
N ASN A 3 15.33 -5.06 7.01
CA ASN A 3 15.22 -6.05 5.94
C ASN A 3 14.76 -5.31 4.69
N CYS A 4 15.72 -4.91 3.84
CA CYS A 4 15.48 -4.39 2.50
C CYS A 4 15.00 -5.51 1.57
N SER A 5 13.95 -6.22 1.96
CA SER A 5 13.28 -7.24 1.17
C SER A 5 12.42 -6.54 0.12
N LEU A 6 12.98 -6.42 -1.08
CA LEU A 6 12.30 -5.93 -2.26
C LEU A 6 11.52 -7.09 -2.90
N LEU A 7 10.20 -6.95 -2.95
CA LEU A 7 9.25 -7.95 -3.41
C LEU A 7 8.73 -7.58 -4.80
N THR A 8 8.53 -8.59 -5.65
CA THR A 8 7.78 -8.40 -6.90
C THR A 8 6.30 -8.12 -6.61
N PRO A 9 5.52 -7.56 -7.55
CA PRO A 9 4.09 -7.34 -7.37
C PRO A 9 3.34 -8.63 -6.99
N ARG A 10 3.81 -9.76 -7.51
CA ARG A 10 3.22 -11.08 -7.25
C ARG A 10 3.50 -11.57 -5.83
N GLU A 11 4.71 -11.38 -5.33
CA GLU A 11 5.05 -11.73 -3.94
C GLU A 11 4.36 -10.80 -2.95
N LEU A 12 4.30 -9.50 -3.26
CA LEU A 12 3.60 -8.53 -2.44
C LEU A 12 2.10 -8.83 -2.37
N ALA A 13 1.50 -9.27 -3.49
CA ALA A 13 0.12 -9.76 -3.53
C ALA A 13 -0.08 -10.96 -2.61
N ALA A 14 0.83 -11.94 -2.64
CA ALA A 14 0.76 -13.12 -1.79
C ALA A 14 0.90 -12.79 -0.30
N GLN A 15 1.76 -11.82 0.06
CA GLN A 15 1.98 -11.44 1.45
C GLN A 15 0.87 -10.55 2.01
N THR A 16 0.39 -9.59 1.23
CA THR A 16 -0.59 -8.59 1.70
C THR A 16 -2.04 -9.02 1.48
N GLY A 17 -2.27 -10.07 0.66
CA GLY A 17 -3.59 -10.47 0.20
C GLY A 17 -4.19 -9.54 -0.85
N TRP A 18 -3.45 -8.53 -1.34
CA TRP A 18 -3.95 -7.61 -2.36
C TRP A 18 -3.85 -8.22 -3.76
N PRO A 19 -4.83 -8.01 -4.64
CA PRO A 19 -4.76 -8.51 -6.00
C PRO A 19 -3.63 -7.83 -6.78
N GLU A 20 -2.82 -8.61 -7.51
CA GLU A 20 -1.67 -8.09 -8.29
C GLU A 20 -2.09 -6.96 -9.25
N LYS A 21 -3.27 -7.08 -9.89
CA LYS A 21 -3.82 -6.01 -10.75
C LYS A 21 -3.94 -4.68 -10.02
N ARG A 22 -4.34 -4.68 -8.75
CA ARG A 22 -4.49 -3.48 -7.93
C ARG A 22 -3.12 -2.92 -7.54
N ILE A 23 -2.17 -3.77 -7.18
CA ILE A 23 -0.78 -3.36 -6.92
C ILE A 23 -0.17 -2.73 -8.18
N ARG A 24 -0.32 -3.36 -9.34
CA ARG A 24 0.14 -2.82 -10.62
C ARG A 24 -0.52 -1.47 -10.95
N LYS A 25 -1.82 -1.34 -10.70
CA LYS A 25 -2.54 -0.06 -10.85
C LYS A 25 -1.96 1.01 -9.93
N LEU A 26 -1.69 0.69 -8.67
CA LEU A 26 -1.06 1.60 -7.71
C LEU A 26 0.36 2.03 -8.12
N ILE A 27 1.12 1.13 -8.74
CA ILE A 27 2.43 1.47 -9.34
C ILE A 27 2.23 2.43 -10.52
N SER A 28 1.29 2.13 -11.41
CA SER A 28 0.98 2.98 -12.57
C SER A 28 0.50 4.38 -12.17
N THR A 29 -0.30 4.49 -11.10
CA THR A 29 -0.76 5.77 -10.55
C THR A 29 0.28 6.44 -9.65
N LYS A 30 1.46 5.83 -9.46
CA LYS A 30 2.52 6.29 -8.55
C LYS A 30 2.03 6.54 -7.12
N SER A 31 1.01 5.80 -6.70
CA SER A 31 0.38 5.94 -5.39
C SER A 31 1.17 5.24 -4.28
N ILE A 32 2.06 4.32 -4.65
CA ILE A 32 2.90 3.56 -3.71
C ILE A 32 4.37 3.66 -4.07
N ARG A 33 5.25 3.39 -3.09
CA ARG A 33 6.70 3.37 -3.30
C ARG A 33 7.09 2.11 -4.07
N PHE A 34 7.80 2.27 -5.19
CA PHE A 34 8.33 1.17 -5.99
C PHE A 34 9.69 1.55 -6.56
N LEU A 35 10.48 0.53 -6.87
CA LEU A 35 11.76 0.60 -7.54
C LEU A 35 11.62 -0.06 -8.91
N ARG A 36 12.04 0.64 -9.95
CA ARG A 36 12.04 0.10 -11.31
C ARG A 36 13.42 -0.48 -11.60
N ASN A 37 13.49 -1.80 -11.76
CA ASN A 37 14.72 -2.51 -12.14
C ASN A 37 14.55 -3.13 -13.53
N GLY A 38 14.88 -2.36 -14.57
CA GLY A 38 14.68 -2.75 -15.97
C GLY A 38 13.19 -2.94 -16.30
N ALA A 39 12.82 -4.19 -16.61
CA ALA A 39 11.44 -4.61 -16.89
C ALA A 39 10.66 -5.05 -15.63
N ASN A 40 11.34 -5.21 -14.50
CA ASN A 40 10.72 -5.64 -13.24
C ASN A 40 10.43 -4.44 -12.33
N PHE A 41 9.31 -4.53 -11.62
CA PHE A 41 8.97 -3.63 -10.53
C PHE A 41 9.27 -4.33 -9.22
N LEU A 42 9.96 -3.65 -8.33
CA LEU A 42 10.35 -4.14 -7.01
C LEU A 42 9.75 -3.20 -5.98
N LEU A 43 9.06 -3.72 -4.98
CA LEU A 43 8.36 -2.95 -3.97
C LEU A 43 8.90 -3.32 -2.60
N PRO A 44 9.18 -2.35 -1.71
CA PRO A 44 9.43 -2.68 -0.33
C PRO A 44 8.17 -3.29 0.29
N GLN A 45 8.34 -4.24 1.20
CA GLN A 45 7.24 -4.89 1.92
C GLN A 45 6.28 -3.87 2.58
N ASN A 46 6.83 -2.74 3.03
CA ASN A 46 6.07 -1.68 3.69
C ASN A 46 5.30 -0.76 2.72
N ALA A 47 5.51 -0.87 1.40
CA ALA A 47 4.90 0.03 0.42
C ALA A 47 3.36 0.10 0.51
N ILE A 48 2.72 -1.06 0.74
CA ILE A 48 1.27 -1.14 0.89
C ILE A 48 0.83 -0.61 2.26
N HIS A 49 1.59 -0.88 3.32
CA HIS A 49 1.30 -0.36 4.66
C HIS A 49 1.36 1.16 4.69
N ASP A 50 2.39 1.77 4.10
CA ASP A 50 2.47 3.23 3.94
C ASP A 50 1.32 3.80 3.13
N TYR A 51 0.90 3.07 2.08
CA TYR A 51 -0.22 3.49 1.26
C TYR A 51 -1.53 3.52 2.04
N ILE A 52 -1.79 2.45 2.79
CA ILE A 52 -2.95 2.33 3.67
C ILE A 52 -2.89 3.46 4.69
N ALA A 53 -1.80 3.61 5.43
CA ALA A 53 -1.65 4.67 6.43
C ALA A 53 -1.88 6.09 5.88
N ARG A 54 -1.47 6.36 4.63
CA ARG A 54 -1.67 7.66 3.96
C ARG A 54 -3.08 7.87 3.39
N ASN A 55 -3.79 6.79 3.04
CA ASN A 55 -5.11 6.85 2.39
C ASN A 55 -6.24 6.41 3.33
N MET A 56 -5.93 6.03 4.56
CA MET A 56 -6.93 5.64 5.55
C MET A 56 -7.73 6.88 5.92
N VAL A 57 -9.02 6.84 5.63
CA VAL A 57 -9.95 7.86 6.13
C VAL A 57 -10.26 7.45 7.56
N GLU A 58 -9.86 8.27 8.52
CA GLU A 58 -10.27 8.06 9.90
C GLU A 58 -11.79 8.23 9.97
N PRO A 59 -12.50 7.31 10.65
CA PRO A 59 -13.92 7.51 10.89
C PRO A 59 -14.05 8.78 11.73
N CYS A 60 -14.66 9.82 11.16
CA CYS A 60 -15.15 10.93 11.97
C CYS A 60 -16.09 10.30 12.98
N GLN A 61 -15.71 10.30 14.26
CA GLN A 61 -16.70 10.20 15.32
C GLN A 61 -17.63 11.37 15.03
N ALA A 62 -18.81 11.07 14.48
CA ALA A 62 -19.90 12.01 14.51
C ALA A 62 -20.00 12.37 15.99
N GLU A 63 -19.65 13.61 16.31
CA GLU A 63 -19.95 14.21 17.59
C GLU A 63 -21.42 13.91 17.81
N VAL A 64 -21.70 12.98 18.73
CA VAL A 64 -23.00 12.87 19.33
C VAL A 64 -23.15 14.18 20.08
N ALA A 65 -23.74 15.17 19.41
CA ALA A 65 -24.41 16.27 20.05
C ALA A 65 -25.52 15.62 20.86
N GLU A 66 -25.20 15.26 22.10
CA GLU A 66 -26.17 14.99 23.15
C GLU A 66 -26.78 16.34 23.53
N ASP A 67 -27.67 16.85 22.67
CA ASP A 67 -28.75 17.74 23.09
C ASP A 67 -29.83 16.84 23.71
N GLU A 68 -29.88 16.77 25.05
CA GLU A 68 -31.09 16.99 25.87
C GLU A 68 -30.76 17.01 27.38
#